data_AF-A0A0Q4XQZ7-F1
#
_entry.id   AF-A0A0Q4XQZ7-F1
#
_cell.length_a   1.000
_cell.length_b   1.000
_cell.length_c   1.000
_cell.angle_alpha   90.00
_cell.angle_beta   90.00
_cell.angle_gamma   90.00
#
_symmetry.space_group_name_H-M   'P 1'
#
loop_
_entity.id
_entity.type
_entity.pdbx_description
1 polymer ?
#
loop_
_entity_poly.entity_id
_entity_poly.type
_entity_poly.pdbx_seq_one_letter_code
_entity_poly.pdbx_strand_id
1 'polypeptide(L)' 'MVPQTGSGLRLSQFLVSGRPSVRPVNDNRPPHVPGFWPWALAIGVAPVLSGILLLALMF' A
#
# COMPACT_ATOMS: atom_id res chain seq x y z
N MET A 1 -28.69 -44.94 -5.40
CA MET A 1 -27.56 -45.03 -4.46
C MET A 1 -27.20 -43.61 -4.05
N VAL A 2 -27.47 -43.25 -2.80
CA VAL A 2 -27.12 -41.93 -2.23
C VAL A 2 -25.66 -42.02 -1.78
N PRO A 3 -24.78 -41.05 -2.10
CA PRO A 3 -23.42 -41.09 -1.58
C PRO A 3 -23.48 -40.83 -0.08
N GLN A 4 -22.99 -41.80 0.70
CA GLN A 4 -22.74 -41.59 2.13
C GLN A 4 -21.56 -40.62 2.24
N THR A 5 -21.88 -39.34 2.44
CA THR A 5 -20.89 -38.32 2.80
C THR A 5 -20.38 -38.68 4.20
N GLY A 6 -19.29 -39.43 4.20
CA GLY A 6 -18.60 -39.86 5.41
C GLY A 6 -18.18 -38.68 6.26
N SER A 7 -18.26 -38.92 7.57
CA SER A 7 -17.59 -38.18 8.63
C SER A 7 -18.14 -36.79 8.91
N GLY A 8 -18.98 -36.73 9.95
CA GLY A 8 -19.31 -35.51 10.67
C GLY A 8 -18.04 -34.86 11.22
N LEU A 9 -17.39 -34.03 10.40
CA LEU A 9 -16.36 -33.10 10.82
C LEU A 9 -17.06 -32.01 11.63
N ARG A 10 -17.09 -32.24 12.95
CA ARG A 10 -17.66 -31.34 13.96
C ARG A 10 -17.03 -29.96 13.77
N LEU A 11 -17.81 -28.99 13.27
CA LEU A 11 -17.40 -27.58 13.07
C LEU A 11 -16.67 -26.98 14.29
N SER A 12 -16.89 -27.53 15.49
CA SER A 12 -16.15 -27.21 16.71
C SER A 12 -14.63 -27.35 16.60
N GLN A 13 -14.10 -28.19 15.69
CA GLN A 13 -12.65 -28.33 15.47
C GLN A 13 -12.04 -27.18 14.68
N PHE A 14 -12.86 -26.44 13.93
CA PHE A 14 -12.45 -25.23 13.22
C PHE A 14 -12.66 -23.96 14.05
N LEU A 15 -13.29 -24.08 15.23
CA LEU A 15 -13.42 -23.01 16.23
C LEU A 15 -12.26 -23.02 17.23
N VAL A 16 -11.09 -23.56 16.85
CA VAL A 16 -9.86 -23.18 17.55
C VAL A 16 -9.62 -21.73 17.19
N SER A 17 -9.99 -20.87 18.14
CA SER A 17 -9.86 -19.42 18.17
C SER A 17 -8.40 -19.00 18.10
N GLY A 18 -7.77 -19.27 16.95
CA GLY A 18 -6.56 -18.60 16.55
C GLY A 18 -6.90 -17.12 16.47
N ARG A 19 -6.40 -16.34 17.44
CA ARG A 19 -6.37 -14.88 17.31
C ARG A 19 -5.87 -14.56 15.91
N PRO A 20 -6.54 -13.69 15.14
CA PRO A 20 -6.03 -13.31 13.83
C PRO A 20 -4.58 -12.85 14.01
N SER A 21 -3.66 -13.48 13.28
CA SER A 21 -2.27 -13.04 13.28
C SER A 21 -2.25 -11.61 12.76
N VAL A 22 -1.46 -10.74 13.41
CA VAL A 22 -1.25 -9.37 12.93
C VAL A 22 -0.55 -9.49 11.59
N ARG A 23 -1.32 -9.44 10.50
CA ARG A 23 -0.78 -9.44 9.15
C ARG A 23 -0.17 -8.06 8.90
N PRO A 24 1.07 -7.96 8.39
CA PRO A 24 1.60 -6.70 7.92
C PRO A 24 0.60 -6.07 6.95
N VAL A 25 0.33 -4.78 7.13
CA VAL A 25 -0.49 -4.02 6.20
C VAL A 25 0.18 -4.11 4.83
N ASN A 26 -0.59 -4.49 3.81
CA ASN A 26 -0.10 -4.50 2.45
C ASN A 26 0.03 -3.04 1.98
N ASP A 27 1.24 -2.50 2.10
CA ASP A 27 1.57 -1.12 1.72
C ASP A 27 1.64 -0.90 0.20
N ASN A 28 1.40 -1.94 -0.62
CA ASN A 28 1.30 -1.81 -2.08
C ASN A 28 0.01 -1.08 -2.53
N ARG A 29 -0.85 -0.67 -1.60
CA ARG A 29 -1.98 0.20 -1.94
C ARG A 29 -1.42 1.59 -2.23
N PRO A 30 -1.81 2.21 -3.35
CA PRO A 30 -1.35 3.56 -3.66
C PRO A 30 -1.71 4.48 -2.48
N PRO A 31 -0.73 5.16 -1.88
CA PRO A 31 -1.00 6.04 -0.76
C PRO A 31 -1.91 7.15 -1.26
N HIS A 32 -3.16 7.15 -0.77
CA HIS A 32 -4.10 8.25 -0.97
C HIS A 32 -3.68 9.39 -0.03
N VAL A 33 -2.53 10.00 -0.32
CA VAL A 33 -2.06 11.19 0.41
C VAL A 33 -2.60 12.40 -0.33
N PRO A 34 -3.72 13.00 0.14
CA PRO A 34 -4.17 14.27 -0.40
C PRO A 34 -3.06 15.30 -0.17
N GLY A 35 -2.61 15.97 -1.23
CA GLY A 35 -1.56 16.99 -1.14
C GLY A 35 -0.15 16.57 -1.59
N PHE A 36 -0.02 15.55 -2.46
CA PHE A 36 1.28 15.22 -3.08
C PHE A 36 1.77 16.28 -4.11
N TRP A 37 0.86 17.04 -4.71
CA TRP A 37 1.15 17.98 -5.81
C TRP A 37 2.21 19.05 -5.47
N PRO A 38 2.19 19.71 -4.30
CA PRO A 38 3.24 20.65 -3.89
C PRO A 38 4.63 20.01 -3.82
N TRP A 39 4.72 18.76 -3.37
CA TRP A 39 5.99 18.03 -3.29
C TRP A 39 6.51 17.64 -4.68
N ALA A 40 5.61 17.22 -5.58
CA ALA A 40 5.97 16.96 -6.97
C ALA A 40 6.54 18.22 -7.65
N LEU A 41 5.94 19.39 -7.41
CA LEU A 41 6.46 20.68 -7.89
C LEU A 41 7.81 21.04 -7.26
N ALA A 42 7.95 20.86 -5.95
CA ALA A 42 9.20 21.18 -5.27
C ALA A 42 10.39 20.32 -5.76
N ILE A 43 10.14 19.04 -6.09
CA ILE A 43 11.19 18.14 -6.59
C ILE A 43 11.46 18.36 -8.08
N GLY A 44 10.42 18.59 -8.89
CA GLY A 44 10.58 18.71 -10.34
C GLY A 44 10.91 20.12 -10.81
N VAL A 45 10.15 21.12 -10.34
CA VAL A 45 10.18 22.48 -10.90
C VAL A 45 11.24 23.34 -10.22
N ALA A 46 11.38 23.26 -8.88
CA ALA A 46 12.31 24.12 -8.16
C ALA A 46 13.78 23.95 -8.59
N PRO A 47 14.32 22.73 -8.80
CA PRO A 47 15.71 22.57 -9.25
C PRO A 47 15.94 23.10 -10.65
N VAL A 48 14.95 22.95 -11.54
CA VAL A 48 15.02 23.45 -12.93
C VAL A 48 15.07 24.97 -12.94
N LEU A 49 14.16 25.63 -12.23
CA LEU A 49 14.15 27.10 -12.13
C LEU A 49 15.42 27.64 -11.47
N SER A 50 15.91 26.94 -10.43
CA SER A 50 17.17 27.31 -9.77
C SER A 50 18.36 27.18 -10.72
N GLY A 51 18.41 26.11 -11.52
CA GLY A 51 19.45 25.91 -12.53
C GLY A 51 19.41 26.98 -13.62
N ILE A 52 18.22 27.33 -14.12
CA ILE A 52 18.03 28.42 -15.10
C ILE A 52 18.52 29.74 -14.52
N LEU A 53 18.14 30.06 -13.28
CA LEU A 53 18.55 31.29 -12.61
C LEU A 53 20.07 31.35 -12.45
N LEU A 54 20.70 30.26 -12.00
CA LEU A 54 22.16 30.19 -11.88
C LEU A 54 22.85 30.38 -13.23
N LEU A 55 22.34 29.75 -14.29
CA LEU A 55 22.88 29.91 -15.64
C LEU A 55 22.76 31.36 -16.11
N ALA A 56 21.60 31.99 -15.89
CA ALA A 56 21.36 33.40 -16.25
C ALA A 56 22.19 34.40 -15.43
N LEU A 57 22.71 34.00 -14.26
CA LEU A 57 23.62 34.83 -13.47
C LEU A 57 25.09 34.66 -13.89
N MET A 58 25.42 33.55 -14.56
CA MET A 58 26.78 33.25 -15.00
C MET A 58 27.11 33.74 -16.42
N PHE A 59 26.09 33.99 -17.24
CA PHE A 59 26.20 34.43 -18.64
C PHE A 59 25.49 35.76 -18.84
#